data_AF-A0A6A8AHF5-F1
#
_entry.id   AF-A0A6A8AHF5-F1
#
_cell.length_a   1.000
_cell.length_b   1.000
_cell.length_c   1.000
_cell.angle_alpha   90.00
_cell.angle_beta   90.00
_cell.angle_gamma   90.00
#
_symmetry.space_group_name_H-M   'P 1'
#
loop_
_entity.id
_entity.type
_entity.pdbx_description
1 polymer ?
#
loop_
_entity_poly.entity_id
_entity_poly.type
_entity_poly.pdbx_seq_one_letter_code
_entity_poly.pdbx_strand_id
1 'polypeptide(L)'
;MEVSEEELVERIVPKIEERIKYRIVRSIIDVLEEQFYPPEEMFREEFIERVKEAEKRVKEGKARSFKDANELNAFLESLKTE
;
A
#
# COMPACT_ATOMS: atom_id res chain seq x y z
N MET A 1 -25.67 13.97 43.52
CA MET A 1 -26.43 12.89 42.84
C MET A 1 -25.43 11.80 42.53
N GLU A 2 -25.57 10.64 43.16
CA GLU A 2 -24.84 9.44 42.75
C GLU A 2 -25.36 9.04 41.37
N VAL A 3 -24.46 8.92 40.41
CA VAL A 3 -24.82 8.46 39.07
C VAL A 3 -25.05 6.96 39.16
N SER A 4 -26.20 6.49 38.69
CA SER A 4 -26.52 5.06 38.69
C SER A 4 -25.58 4.30 37.76
N GLU A 5 -25.37 3.01 38.05
CA GLU A 5 -24.56 2.15 37.19
C GLU A 5 -25.18 2.05 35.78
N GLU A 6 -26.52 2.02 35.68
CA GLU A 6 -27.21 2.07 34.39
C GLU A 6 -26.90 3.35 33.59
N GLU A 7 -26.95 4.53 34.21
CA GLU A 7 -26.61 5.80 33.53
C GLU A 7 -25.14 5.86 33.10
N LEU A 8 -24.23 5.23 33.85
CA LEU A 8 -22.83 5.12 33.46
C LEU A 8 -22.66 4.20 32.24
N VAL A 9 -23.35 3.06 32.23
CA VAL A 9 -23.35 2.13 31.10
C VAL A 9 -23.90 2.80 29.84
N GLU A 10 -25.05 3.48 29.92
CA GLU A 10 -25.64 4.19 28.78
C GLU A 10 -24.71 5.25 28.19
N ARG A 11 -23.89 5.91 29.02
CA ARG A 11 -22.92 6.91 28.57
C ARG A 11 -21.63 6.33 27.99
N ILE A 12 -21.25 5.13 28.41
CA ILE A 12 -19.97 4.51 28.05
C ILE A 12 -20.10 3.61 26.83
N VAL A 13 -21.21 2.86 26.69
CA VAL A 13 -21.44 1.91 25.60
C VAL A 13 -21.23 2.54 24.21
N PRO A 14 -21.80 3.71 23.87
CA PRO A 14 -21.60 4.31 22.55
C PRO A 14 -20.13 4.65 22.25
N LYS A 15 -19.37 5.07 23.27
CA LYS A 15 -17.95 5.41 23.13
C LYS A 15 -17.09 4.17 22.92
N ILE A 16 -17.47 3.05 23.54
CA ILE A 16 -16.82 1.76 23.33
C ILE A 16 -17.10 1.28 21.90
N GLU A 17 -18.35 1.34 21.44
CA GLU A 17 -18.71 0.96 20.08
C GLU A 17 -17.97 1.76 19.01
N GLU A 18 -17.86 3.08 19.19
CA GLU A 18 -17.11 3.96 18.29
C GLU A 18 -15.63 3.57 18.23
N ARG A 19 -15.00 3.31 19.39
CA ARG A 19 -13.62 2.84 19.44
C ARG A 19 -13.42 1.48 18.77
N ILE A 20 -14.38 0.56 18.92
CA ILE A 20 -14.33 -0.74 18.25
C ILE A 20 -14.42 -0.57 16.74
N LYS A 21 -15.39 0.24 16.26
CA LYS A 21 -15.54 0.55 14.83
C LYS A 21 -14.26 1.14 14.25
N TYR A 22 -13.68 2.14 14.93
CA TYR A 22 -12.42 2.75 14.50
C TYR A 22 -11.29 1.72 14.39
N ARG A 23 -11.12 0.86 15.40
CA ARG A 23 -10.09 -0.19 15.39
C ARG A 23 -10.26 -1.15 14.22
N ILE A 24 -11.48 -1.62 13.96
CA ILE A 24 -11.77 -2.52 12.84
C ILE A 24 -11.44 -1.84 11.51
N VAL A 25 -11.91 -0.61 11.31
CA VAL A 25 -11.64 0.16 10.08
C VAL A 25 -10.14 0.36 9.88
N ARG A 26 -9.42 0.71 10.95
CA ARG A 26 -7.97 0.91 10.87
C ARG A 26 -7.25 -0.40 10.53
N SER A 27 -7.60 -1.51 11.17
CA SER A 27 -7.02 -2.81 10.84
C SER A 27 -7.30 -3.24 9.40
N ILE A 28 -8.49 -2.94 8.86
CA ILE A 28 -8.77 -3.19 7.44
C ILE A 28 -7.87 -2.33 6.55
N ILE A 29 -7.69 -1.04 6.88
CA ILE A 29 -6.80 -0.15 6.14
C ILE A 29 -5.37 -0.69 6.16
N ASP A 30 -4.85 -1.05 7.34
CA ASP A 30 -3.48 -1.54 7.48
C ASP A 30 -3.26 -2.83 6.66
N VAL A 31 -4.23 -3.76 6.67
CA VAL A 31 -4.18 -4.99 5.83
C VAL A 31 -4.22 -4.66 4.34
N LEU A 32 -5.03 -3.69 3.92
CA LEU A 32 -5.08 -3.27 2.51
C LEU A 32 -3.76 -2.61 2.10
N GLU A 33 -3.19 -1.75 2.95
CA GLU A 33 -1.89 -1.13 2.71
C GLU A 33 -0.80 -2.19 2.53
N GLU A 34 -0.74 -3.21 3.39
CA GLU A 34 0.23 -4.32 3.24
C GLU A 34 0.07 -5.10 1.92
N GLN A 35 -1.15 -5.23 1.39
CA GLN A 35 -1.39 -5.98 0.14
C GLN A 35 -1.10 -5.15 -1.12
N PHE A 36 -1.49 -3.88 -1.13
CA PHE A 36 -1.36 -3.02 -2.32
C PHE A 36 -0.04 -2.23 -2.35
N TYR A 37 0.48 -1.89 -1.18
CA TYR A 37 1.69 -1.10 -0.98
C TYR A 37 2.54 -1.73 0.12
N PRO A 38 2.99 -2.99 -0.09
CA PRO A 38 3.83 -3.67 0.90
C PRO A 38 5.06 -2.82 1.21
N PRO A 39 5.43 -2.69 2.49
CA PRO A 39 6.61 -1.95 2.87
C PRO A 39 7.88 -2.65 2.36
N GLU A 40 8.99 -1.92 2.30
CA GLU A 40 10.22 -2.41 1.66
C GLU A 40 10.77 -3.68 2.31
N GLU A 41 10.60 -3.84 3.62
CA GLU A 41 10.99 -5.04 4.37
C GLU A 41 10.23 -6.30 3.93
N MET A 42 9.08 -6.17 3.26
CA MET A 42 8.32 -7.29 2.72
C MET A 42 8.75 -7.67 1.29
N PHE A 43 9.61 -6.87 0.64
CA PHE A 43 10.13 -7.22 -0.68
C PHE A 43 11.17 -8.32 -0.61
N ARG A 44 11.11 -9.24 -1.58
CA ARG A 44 12.14 -10.27 -1.74
C ARG A 44 13.48 -9.62 -2.09
N GLU A 45 14.58 -10.08 -1.48
CA GLU A 45 15.92 -9.56 -1.76
C GLU A 45 16.26 -9.58 -3.27
N GLU A 46 15.87 -10.65 -3.98
CA GLU A 46 16.05 -10.76 -5.43
C GLU A 46 15.29 -9.68 -6.23
N PHE A 47 14.15 -9.22 -5.73
CA PHE A 47 13.43 -8.11 -6.35
C PHE A 47 14.20 -6.80 -6.14
N ILE A 48 14.67 -6.55 -4.92
CA ILE A 48 15.46 -5.37 -4.57
C ILE A 48 16.73 -5.30 -5.43
N GLU A 49 17.46 -6.40 -5.58
CA GLU A 49 18.66 -6.44 -6.41
C GLU A 49 18.36 -6.19 -7.90
N ARG A 50 17.29 -6.76 -8.46
CA ARG A 50 16.87 -6.46 -9.84
C ARG A 50 16.54 -4.99 -10.06
N VAL A 51 15.93 -4.33 -9.08
CA VAL A 51 15.64 -2.88 -9.13
C VAL A 51 16.94 -2.08 -9.11
N LYS A 52 17.89 -2.40 -8.22
CA LYS A 52 19.21 -1.74 -8.17
C LYS A 52 19.98 -1.91 -9.47
N GLU A 53 19.96 -3.10 -10.07
CA GLU A 53 20.58 -3.35 -11.38
C GLU A 53 19.91 -2.55 -12.50
N ALA A 54 18.59 -2.43 -12.49
CA ALA A 54 17.86 -1.58 -13.43
C ALA A 54 18.27 -0.10 -13.27
N GLU A 55 18.34 0.41 -12.04
CA GLU A 55 18.80 1.77 -11.75
C GLU A 55 20.23 2.03 -12.25
N LYS A 56 21.14 1.07 -12.02
CA LYS A 56 22.51 1.13 -12.55
C LYS A 56 22.54 1.22 -14.07
N ARG A 57 21.74 0.39 -14.77
CA ARG A 57 21.64 0.46 -16.24
C ARG A 57 21.16 1.82 -16.74
N VAL A 58 20.22 2.46 -16.03
CA VAL A 58 19.78 3.83 -16.35
C VAL A 58 20.92 4.82 -16.19
N LYS A 59 21.65 4.79 -15.06
CA LYS A 59 22.80 5.69 -14.80
C LYS A 59 23.92 5.52 -15.82
N GLU A 60 24.14 4.28 -16.30
CA GLU A 60 25.13 3.97 -17.33
C GLU A 60 24.65 4.29 -18.76
N GLY A 61 23.44 4.84 -18.94
CA GLY A 61 22.88 5.15 -20.26
C GLY A 61 22.51 3.91 -21.09
N LYS A 62 22.42 2.74 -20.45
CA LYS A 62 22.03 1.46 -21.08
C LYS A 62 20.52 1.21 -21.01
N ALA A 63 19.76 2.13 -20.41
CA ALA A 63 18.31 2.06 -20.40
C ALA A 63 17.73 2.57 -21.71
N ARG A 64 16.62 1.97 -22.13
CA ARG A 64 15.85 2.44 -23.27
C ARG A 64 15.07 3.69 -22.88
N SER A 65 15.25 4.77 -23.65
CA SER A 65 14.38 5.94 -23.59
C SER A 65 13.39 5.90 -24.75
N PHE A 66 12.24 6.53 -24.55
CA PHE A 66 11.20 6.68 -25.56
C PHE A 66 11.02 8.16 -25.84
N LYS A 67 10.80 8.51 -27.10
CA LYS A 67 10.66 9.92 -27.52
C LYS A 67 9.33 10.51 -27.05
N ASP A 68 8.29 9.68 -27.05
CA ASP A 68 6.93 10.07 -26.68
C ASP A 68 6.13 8.89 -26.09
N ALA A 69 4.93 9.20 -25.61
CA ALA A 69 4.02 8.22 -25.03
C ALA A 69 3.52 7.18 -26.03
N ASN A 70 3.43 7.51 -27.32
CA ASN A 70 2.97 6.57 -28.34
C ASN A 70 4.02 5.47 -28.58
N GLU A 71 5.30 5.86 -28.64
CA GLU A 71 6.42 4.91 -28.77
C GLU A 71 6.52 3.99 -27.54
N LEU A 72 6.34 4.54 -26.34
CA LEU A 72 6.28 3.76 -25.10
C LEU A 72 5.12 2.75 -25.14
N ASN A 73 3.91 3.20 -25.51
CA ASN A 73 2.73 2.33 -25.57
C ASN A 73 2.92 1.19 -26.58
N ALA A 74 3.45 1.48 -27.77
CA ALA A 74 3.72 0.44 -28.77
C ALA A 74 4.70 -0.61 -28.25
N PHE A 75 5.74 -0.18 -27.51
CA PHE A 75 6.67 -1.11 -26.86
C PHE A 75 5.96 -1.95 -25.78
N LEU A 76 5.16 -1.34 -24.91
CA LEU A 76 4.44 -2.06 -23.86
C LEU A 76 3.45 -3.08 -24.42
N GLU A 77 2.77 -2.78 -25.52
CA GLU A 77 1.90 -3.74 -26.21
C GLU A 77 2.69 -4.92 -26.79
N SER A 78 3.89 -4.68 -27.33
CA SER A 78 4.73 -5.76 -27.87
C SER A 78 5.17 -6.78 -26.80
N LEU A 79 5.32 -6.34 -25.55
CA LEU A 79 5.69 -7.20 -24.42
C LEU A 79 4.52 -8.08 -23.93
N LYS A 80 3.27 -7.73 -24.25
CA LYS A 80 2.11 -8.55 -23.84
C LYS A 80 1.93 -9.80 -24.70
N THR A 81 2.59 -9.83 -25.86
CA THR A 81 2.53 -10.93 -26.83
C THR A 81 3.73 -11.89 -26.77
N GLU A 82 4.67 -11.64 -25.86
CA GLU A 82 5.72 -12.60 -25.45
C GLU A 82 5.20 -13.60 -24.41
#